data_AF-A0A5N8V4N2-F1
#
_entry.id   AF-A0A5N8V4N2-F1
#
_cell.length_a   1.000
_cell.length_b   1.000
_cell.length_c   1.000
_cell.angle_alpha   90.00
_cell.angle_beta   90.00
_cell.angle_gamma   90.00
#
_symmetry.space_group_name_H-M   'P 1'
#
loop_
_entity.id
_entity.type
_entity.pdbx_description
1 polymer ?
#
loop_
_entity_poly.entity_id
_entity_poly.type
_entity_poly.pdbx_seq_one_letter_code
_entity_poly.pdbx_strand_id
1 'polypeptide(L)'
;MFPVHLRTTAVGFALVLGVCAALFPSHDASAAPAGSGTDVRTAQAVSTSAAVRTSSDVPAVGPFTEPGFAATCTWHNFGEGEQPPLWLMFANPLCVEYSKRDITFDDGGALRFLVAEPSRFAITMLTCRYYQKDHWSVQATNGAVPYVAWDGQYWWDKTGRRAGARLTHFSVNGRTAGIGDAVAALRASNFDNLADALSEYGQEAGETGLTVALAPDLGCALIG
;
A
#
# COMPACT_ATOMS: atom_id res chain seq x y z
N MET A 1 26.03 44.07 -29.17
CA MET A 1 25.87 42.60 -29.11
C MET A 1 25.79 42.20 -27.65
N PHE A 2 24.58 41.92 -27.15
CA PHE A 2 24.35 41.50 -25.76
C PHE A 2 24.13 39.99 -25.72
N PRO A 3 24.77 39.23 -24.81
CA PRO A 3 24.44 37.83 -24.61
C PRO A 3 23.17 37.70 -23.75
N VAL A 4 22.16 37.04 -24.30
CA VAL A 4 20.95 36.63 -23.58
C VAL A 4 21.24 35.28 -22.92
N HIS A 5 21.39 35.27 -21.59
CA HIS A 5 21.35 34.05 -20.80
C HIS A 5 19.89 33.61 -20.65
N LEU A 6 19.49 32.53 -21.34
CA LEU A 6 18.24 31.85 -21.06
C LEU A 6 18.39 31.07 -19.75
N ARG A 7 17.71 31.54 -18.71
CA ARG A 7 17.50 30.79 -17.46
C ARG A 7 16.44 29.71 -17.74
N THR A 8 16.87 28.46 -17.77
CA THR A 8 15.97 27.30 -17.79
C THR A 8 15.32 27.18 -16.41
N THR A 9 14.08 27.64 -16.28
CA THR A 9 13.25 27.38 -15.10
C THR A 9 12.85 25.91 -15.11
N ALA A 10 13.41 25.15 -14.17
CA ALA A 10 12.96 23.81 -13.84
C ALA A 10 11.52 23.89 -13.31
N VAL A 11 10.55 23.54 -14.14
CA VAL A 11 9.19 23.23 -13.71
C VAL A 11 9.26 21.83 -13.11
N GLY A 12 9.38 21.77 -11.78
CA GLY A 12 9.33 20.53 -11.03
C GLY A 12 7.97 19.88 -11.19
N PHE A 13 7.94 18.73 -11.86
CA PHE A 13 6.82 17.81 -11.90
C PHE A 13 6.66 17.19 -10.50
N ALA A 14 5.78 17.76 -9.69
CA ALA A 14 5.28 17.12 -8.48
C ALA A 14 4.35 15.98 -8.91
N LEU A 15 4.94 14.81 -9.15
CA LEU A 15 4.21 13.58 -9.40
C LEU A 15 3.61 13.12 -8.07
N VAL A 16 2.29 13.13 -8.04
CA VAL A 16 1.42 12.81 -6.93
C VAL A 16 1.80 11.45 -6.33
N LEU A 17 2.49 11.50 -5.19
CA LEU A 17 2.49 10.42 -4.22
C LEU A 17 1.05 10.24 -3.76
N GLY A 18 0.37 9.28 -4.36
CA GLY A 18 -0.98 8.86 -3.99
C GLY A 18 -1.04 8.48 -2.52
N VAL A 19 -1.59 9.40 -1.72
CA VAL A 19 -2.44 9.19 -0.55
C VAL A 19 -2.36 7.79 0.09
N CYS A 20 -1.28 7.55 0.83
CA CYS A 20 -1.27 6.62 1.96
C CYS A 20 -0.82 7.28 3.28
N ALA A 21 -0.59 8.60 3.29
CA ALA A 21 -0.19 9.34 4.49
C ALA A 21 -1.35 9.96 5.28
N ALA A 22 -2.60 9.65 4.95
CA ALA A 22 -3.78 10.28 5.57
C ALA A 22 -4.52 9.37 6.58
N LEU A 23 -3.81 8.59 7.40
CA LEU A 23 -4.37 7.94 8.60
C LEU A 23 -3.32 7.73 9.72
N PHE A 24 -2.36 8.64 9.90
CA PHE A 24 -1.53 8.67 11.10
C PHE A 24 -2.01 9.81 12.01
N PRO A 25 -2.55 9.54 13.21
CA PRO A 25 -2.63 10.58 14.23
C PRO A 25 -1.20 10.95 14.63
N SER A 26 -0.87 12.23 14.41
CA SER A 26 0.31 12.89 14.96
C SER A 26 0.39 12.57 16.45
N HIS A 27 1.44 11.86 16.87
CA HIS A 27 1.79 11.83 18.28
C HIS A 27 2.38 13.20 18.61
N ASP A 28 1.60 14.04 19.27
CA ASP A 28 2.11 15.24 19.91
C ASP A 28 3.19 14.83 20.92
N ALA A 29 4.43 15.11 20.58
CA ALA A 29 5.55 15.12 21.52
C ALA A 29 5.34 16.31 22.48
N SER A 30 4.60 16.09 23.56
CA SER A 30 4.49 17.07 24.63
C SER A 30 5.71 16.99 25.54
N ALA A 31 6.53 18.04 25.46
CA ALA A 31 7.67 18.27 26.33
C ALA A 31 7.24 18.35 27.80
N ALA A 32 7.93 17.63 28.68
CA ALA A 32 7.78 17.74 30.12
C ALA A 32 8.28 19.10 30.62
N PRO A 33 7.55 19.81 31.50
CA PRO A 33 8.13 20.86 32.30
C PRO A 33 8.58 20.31 33.67
N ALA A 34 9.81 20.68 34.05
CA ALA A 34 10.32 20.55 35.40
C ALA A 34 9.65 21.61 36.31
N GLY A 35 9.26 21.21 37.51
CA GLY A 35 8.73 22.11 38.54
C GLY A 35 8.46 21.41 39.86
N SER A 36 9.27 21.75 40.87
CA SER A 36 9.22 21.32 42.27
C SER A 36 8.03 21.89 43.06
N GLY A 37 7.45 21.11 43.98
CA GLY A 37 6.53 21.65 45.00
C GLY A 37 5.79 20.58 45.82
N THR A 38 5.83 20.75 47.14
CA THR A 38 5.38 19.94 48.30
C THR A 38 3.90 19.54 48.41
N ASP A 39 3.70 18.38 49.07
CA ASP A 39 2.62 17.93 49.99
C ASP A 39 1.14 18.32 49.73
N VAL A 40 0.25 17.30 49.67
CA VAL A 40 -0.95 17.14 50.54
C VAL A 40 -1.49 15.69 50.42
N ARG A 41 -1.89 15.13 51.57
CA ARG A 41 -2.57 13.83 51.81
C ARG A 41 -3.94 13.67 51.12
N THR A 42 -4.32 12.39 51.02
CA THR A 42 -5.69 11.80 51.14
C THR A 42 -6.38 11.41 49.84
N ALA A 43 -6.48 10.10 49.60
CA ALA A 43 -7.73 9.32 49.51
C ALA A 43 -7.53 8.10 48.60
N GLN A 44 -7.55 6.89 49.20
CA GLN A 44 -7.66 5.63 48.47
C GLN A 44 -9.04 5.53 47.84
N ALA A 45 -9.12 5.59 46.51
CA ALA A 45 -10.27 5.12 45.76
C ALA A 45 -9.94 3.74 45.19
N VAL A 46 -10.55 2.70 45.74
CA VAL A 46 -10.55 1.36 45.16
C VAL A 46 -11.44 1.41 43.92
N SER A 47 -10.83 1.58 42.74
CA SER A 47 -11.49 1.37 41.46
C SER A 47 -11.26 -0.06 41.01
N THR A 48 -12.22 -0.95 41.28
CA THR A 48 -12.32 -2.24 40.58
C THR A 48 -12.85 -2.01 39.17
N SER A 49 -11.97 -1.55 38.28
CA SER A 49 -12.22 -1.63 36.84
C SER A 49 -11.84 -3.03 36.39
N ALA A 50 -12.84 -3.88 36.18
CA ALA A 50 -12.68 -5.12 35.43
C ALA A 50 -12.20 -4.73 34.02
N ALA A 51 -10.91 -4.91 33.76
CA ALA A 51 -10.34 -4.75 32.44
C ALA A 51 -10.98 -5.81 31.53
N VAL A 52 -11.95 -5.38 30.72
CA VAL A 52 -12.37 -6.11 29.53
C VAL A 52 -11.12 -6.22 28.66
N ARG A 53 -10.49 -7.39 28.65
CA ARG A 53 -9.42 -7.69 27.71
C ARG A 53 -10.06 -7.83 26.34
N THR A 54 -10.14 -6.75 25.58
CA THR A 54 -10.29 -6.85 24.13
C THR A 54 -8.99 -7.41 23.59
N SER A 55 -8.89 -8.73 23.52
CA SER A 55 -7.82 -9.40 22.78
C SER A 55 -7.97 -9.07 21.30
N SER A 56 -7.24 -8.07 20.84
CA SER A 56 -6.96 -7.85 19.42
C SER A 56 -5.47 -8.06 19.20
N ASP A 57 -5.00 -9.29 19.41
CA ASP A 57 -3.64 -9.73 19.07
C ASP A 57 -3.53 -10.02 17.57
N VAL A 58 -3.96 -9.08 16.73
CA VAL A 58 -3.52 -9.06 15.33
C VAL A 58 -2.33 -8.12 15.29
N PRO A 59 -1.11 -8.61 14.96
CA PRO A 59 0.05 -7.75 14.78
C PRO A 59 -0.33 -6.56 13.88
N ALA A 60 -0.01 -5.35 14.32
CA ALA A 60 -0.36 -4.14 13.57
C ALA A 60 0.19 -4.19 12.14
N VAL A 61 1.36 -4.82 11.98
CA VAL A 61 2.03 -5.11 10.71
C VAL A 61 2.67 -6.50 10.81
N GLY A 62 2.62 -7.27 9.72
CA GLY A 62 3.32 -8.54 9.58
C GLY A 62 3.59 -8.88 8.11
N PRO A 63 4.15 -10.06 7.82
CA PRO A 63 4.41 -10.55 6.47
C PRO A 63 3.18 -10.53 5.57
N PHE A 64 3.37 -10.43 4.26
CA PHE A 64 2.25 -10.57 3.32
C PHE A 64 1.63 -11.96 3.43
N THR A 65 0.31 -12.02 3.61
CA THR A 65 -0.48 -13.23 3.49
C THR A 65 -1.59 -13.00 2.50
N GLU A 66 -1.92 -14.00 1.68
CA GLU A 66 -3.11 -13.98 0.83
C GLU A 66 -4.39 -13.83 1.68
N PRO A 67 -5.42 -13.12 1.18
CA PRO A 67 -6.70 -13.08 1.89
C PRO A 67 -7.36 -14.45 1.84
N GLY A 68 -8.01 -14.86 2.94
CA GLY A 68 -8.66 -16.17 3.02
C GLY A 68 -9.74 -16.40 1.96
N PHE A 69 -10.36 -15.33 1.45
CA PHE A 69 -11.37 -15.41 0.39
C PHE A 69 -10.79 -15.56 -1.04
N ALA A 70 -9.47 -15.44 -1.22
CA ALA A 70 -8.81 -15.50 -2.53
C ALA A 70 -9.15 -16.79 -3.31
N ALA A 71 -9.22 -17.92 -2.62
CA ALA A 71 -9.53 -19.23 -3.22
C ALA A 71 -10.94 -19.31 -3.85
N THR A 72 -11.84 -18.41 -3.46
CA THR A 72 -13.24 -18.36 -3.94
C THR A 72 -13.51 -17.17 -4.85
N CYS A 73 -12.47 -16.41 -5.22
CA CYS A 73 -12.60 -15.24 -6.08
C CYS A 73 -13.10 -15.60 -7.48
N THR A 74 -14.10 -14.85 -7.95
CA THR A 74 -14.40 -14.74 -9.38
C THR A 74 -13.63 -13.54 -9.91
N TRP A 75 -12.66 -13.77 -10.80
CA TRP A 75 -11.77 -12.72 -11.30
C TRP A 75 -12.40 -11.96 -12.48
N HIS A 76 -12.40 -10.64 -12.38
CA HIS A 76 -12.74 -9.73 -13.47
C HIS A 76 -11.46 -9.14 -14.06
N ASN A 77 -11.13 -9.51 -15.29
CA ASN A 77 -9.92 -9.06 -15.98
C ASN A 77 -10.23 -7.83 -16.82
N PHE A 78 -9.37 -6.81 -16.71
CA PHE A 78 -9.50 -5.54 -17.41
C PHE A 78 -8.19 -5.19 -18.13
N GLY A 79 -8.30 -4.88 -19.41
CA GLY A 79 -7.18 -4.49 -20.26
C GLY A 79 -6.67 -3.06 -20.01
N GLU A 80 -5.70 -2.66 -20.84
CA GLU A 80 -5.10 -1.33 -20.82
C GLU A 80 -6.16 -0.24 -21.03
N GLY A 81 -6.28 0.69 -20.08
CA GLY A 81 -7.29 1.76 -20.12
C GLY A 81 -8.75 1.31 -20.01
N GLU A 82 -9.02 0.03 -19.75
CA GLU A 82 -10.39 -0.45 -19.59
C GLU A 82 -10.99 0.02 -18.27
N GLN A 83 -12.24 0.50 -18.35
CA GLN A 83 -13.04 0.95 -17.21
C GLN A 83 -13.95 -0.18 -16.74
N PRO A 84 -13.89 -0.57 -15.46
CA PRO A 84 -14.83 -1.54 -14.94
C PRO A 84 -16.25 -1.00 -14.93
N PRO A 85 -17.27 -1.85 -15.19
CA PRO A 85 -18.65 -1.43 -15.09
C PRO A 85 -19.01 -1.14 -13.63
N LEU A 86 -19.71 -0.02 -13.41
CA LEU A 86 -19.98 0.51 -12.07
C LEU A 86 -20.74 -0.44 -11.15
N TRP A 87 -21.56 -1.36 -11.69
CA TRP A 87 -22.31 -2.32 -10.88
C TRP A 87 -21.42 -3.27 -10.07
N LEU A 88 -20.14 -3.42 -10.44
CA LEU A 88 -19.17 -4.21 -9.67
C LEU A 88 -18.91 -3.65 -8.27
N MET A 89 -19.30 -2.41 -7.98
CA MET A 89 -19.24 -1.86 -6.62
C MET A 89 -20.09 -2.63 -5.60
N PHE A 90 -21.02 -3.47 -6.08
CA PHE A 90 -21.87 -4.32 -5.24
C PHE A 90 -21.38 -5.78 -5.16
N ALA A 91 -20.27 -6.12 -5.84
CA ALA A 91 -19.67 -7.45 -5.72
C ALA A 91 -18.91 -7.58 -4.38
N ASN A 92 -19.05 -8.73 -3.72
CA ASN A 92 -18.37 -9.02 -2.46
C ASN A 92 -18.14 -10.53 -2.29
N PRO A 93 -16.89 -11.04 -2.38
CA PRO A 93 -15.67 -10.29 -2.66
C PRO A 93 -15.63 -9.76 -4.10
N LEU A 94 -15.06 -8.56 -4.29
CA LEU A 94 -14.70 -8.05 -5.60
C LEU A 94 -13.25 -8.42 -5.89
N CYS A 95 -13.01 -9.23 -6.92
CA CYS A 95 -11.65 -9.63 -7.32
C CYS A 95 -11.37 -9.19 -8.76
N VAL A 96 -10.33 -8.39 -8.95
CA VAL A 96 -10.05 -7.72 -10.23
C VAL A 96 -8.59 -7.86 -10.61
N GLU A 97 -8.33 -8.03 -11.90
CA GLU A 97 -6.99 -8.03 -12.47
C GLU A 97 -6.88 -6.93 -13.52
N TYR A 98 -5.93 -6.00 -13.37
CA TYR A 98 -5.73 -4.89 -14.28
C TYR A 98 -4.41 -5.01 -15.02
N SER A 99 -4.46 -4.93 -16.35
CA SER A 99 -3.29 -4.61 -17.17
C SER A 99 -3.07 -3.09 -17.15
N LYS A 100 -1.88 -2.68 -16.69
CA LYS A 100 -1.41 -1.29 -16.60
C LYS A 100 0.03 -1.19 -17.11
N ARG A 101 0.36 -1.98 -18.13
CA ARG A 101 1.71 -2.05 -18.71
C ARG A 101 1.93 -0.99 -19.79
N ASP A 102 0.84 -0.42 -20.30
CA ASP A 102 0.87 0.54 -21.40
C ASP A 102 0.71 1.98 -20.87
N ILE A 103 1.57 2.38 -19.93
CA ILE A 103 1.66 3.76 -19.43
C ILE A 103 2.83 4.45 -20.13
N THR A 104 2.63 4.66 -21.43
CA THR A 104 3.57 5.23 -22.40
C THR A 104 3.22 6.69 -22.73
N PHE A 105 4.21 7.48 -23.09
CA PHE A 105 4.00 8.89 -23.47
C PHE A 105 3.73 9.09 -24.97
N ASP A 106 4.17 8.16 -25.82
CA ASP A 106 4.18 8.28 -27.28
C ASP A 106 2.92 7.77 -27.97
N ASP A 107 2.20 6.82 -27.38
CA ASP A 107 0.98 6.23 -27.96
C ASP A 107 -0.33 6.63 -27.22
N GLY A 108 -0.22 7.52 -26.22
CA GLY A 108 -1.35 7.95 -25.41
C GLY A 108 -1.79 6.96 -24.33
N GLY A 109 -1.00 5.91 -24.06
CA GLY A 109 -1.20 4.96 -22.96
C GLY A 109 -1.37 5.64 -21.60
N ALA A 110 -0.51 6.61 -21.28
CA ALA A 110 -0.65 7.40 -20.05
C ALA A 110 -2.01 8.13 -19.94
N LEU A 111 -2.56 8.65 -21.05
CA LEU A 111 -3.86 9.30 -21.04
C LEU A 111 -5.00 8.28 -20.83
N ARG A 112 -4.96 7.15 -21.55
CA ARG A 112 -5.94 6.06 -21.39
C ARG A 112 -5.98 5.55 -19.95
N PHE A 113 -4.79 5.40 -19.34
CA PHE A 113 -4.63 5.05 -17.95
C PHE A 113 -5.31 6.06 -17.02
N LEU A 114 -4.97 7.36 -17.12
CA LEU A 114 -5.52 8.41 -16.26
C LEU A 114 -7.04 8.55 -16.37
N VAL A 115 -7.60 8.30 -17.56
CA VAL A 115 -9.06 8.31 -17.78
C VAL A 115 -9.74 7.12 -17.11
N ALA A 116 -9.07 5.97 -17.05
CA ALA A 116 -9.63 4.75 -16.48
C ALA A 116 -9.55 4.71 -14.94
N GLU A 117 -8.49 5.26 -14.35
CA GLU A 117 -8.23 5.18 -12.91
C GLU A 117 -9.40 5.59 -11.99
N PRO A 118 -10.13 6.69 -12.25
CA PRO A 118 -11.23 7.10 -11.37
C PRO A 118 -12.31 6.03 -11.24
N SER A 119 -12.65 5.34 -12.33
CA SER A 119 -13.64 4.26 -12.32
C SER A 119 -13.14 3.02 -11.58
N ARG A 120 -11.85 2.69 -11.75
CA ARG A 120 -11.18 1.57 -11.06
C ARG A 120 -11.17 1.78 -9.56
N PHE A 121 -10.96 3.02 -9.11
CA PHE A 121 -11.07 3.37 -7.70
C PHE A 121 -12.52 3.34 -7.21
N ALA A 122 -13.46 3.91 -7.97
CA ALA A 122 -14.86 4.05 -7.57
C ALA A 122 -15.52 2.71 -7.24
N ILE A 123 -15.27 1.65 -8.02
CA ILE A 123 -15.87 0.34 -7.77
C ILE A 123 -15.41 -0.31 -6.46
N THR A 124 -14.32 0.16 -5.86
CA THR A 124 -13.78 -0.43 -4.64
C THR A 124 -14.42 0.14 -3.37
N MET A 125 -14.99 1.35 -3.44
CA MET A 125 -15.33 2.16 -2.26
C MET A 125 -16.36 1.49 -1.33
N LEU A 126 -17.31 0.73 -1.90
CA LEU A 126 -18.39 0.08 -1.16
C LEU A 126 -18.08 -1.37 -0.76
N THR A 127 -16.96 -1.92 -1.20
CA THR A 127 -16.65 -3.33 -1.00
C THR A 127 -16.13 -3.59 0.42
N CYS A 128 -16.54 -4.72 0.98
CA CYS A 128 -16.05 -5.20 2.27
C CYS A 128 -14.84 -6.13 2.11
N ARG A 129 -14.83 -6.92 1.03
CA ARG A 129 -13.71 -7.75 0.62
C ARG A 129 -13.32 -7.40 -0.81
N TYR A 130 -12.07 -7.05 -1.00
CA TYR A 130 -11.52 -6.66 -2.29
C TYR A 130 -10.17 -7.30 -2.49
N TYR A 131 -9.90 -7.77 -3.71
CA TYR A 131 -8.59 -8.22 -4.11
C TYR A 131 -8.27 -7.75 -5.52
N GLN A 132 -7.25 -6.91 -5.64
CA GLN A 132 -6.65 -6.49 -6.88
C GLN A 132 -5.34 -7.21 -7.15
N LYS A 133 -5.19 -7.66 -8.39
CA LYS A 133 -3.90 -7.87 -9.03
C LYS A 133 -3.71 -6.80 -10.10
N ASP A 134 -2.53 -6.24 -10.20
CA ASP A 134 -2.22 -5.37 -11.33
C ASP A 134 -0.79 -5.53 -11.84
N HIS A 135 -0.61 -5.10 -13.08
CA HIS A 135 0.64 -5.23 -13.80
C HIS A 135 1.06 -3.86 -14.31
N TRP A 136 2.05 -3.24 -13.65
CA TRP A 136 2.45 -1.88 -13.89
C TRP A 136 3.74 -1.78 -14.70
N SER A 137 3.75 -0.90 -15.71
CA SER A 137 4.97 -0.34 -16.26
C SER A 137 4.74 1.07 -16.81
N VAL A 138 5.64 1.99 -16.44
CA VAL A 138 5.70 3.36 -16.96
C VAL A 138 6.97 3.51 -17.76
N GLN A 139 6.85 3.98 -19.01
CA GLN A 139 7.96 3.96 -19.95
C GLN A 139 7.83 5.09 -20.99
N ALA A 140 8.96 5.46 -21.60
CA ALA A 140 8.97 6.53 -22.61
C ALA A 140 8.12 6.17 -23.83
N THR A 141 8.40 4.98 -24.35
CA THR A 141 7.83 4.43 -25.59
C THR A 141 7.49 2.97 -25.42
N ASN A 142 6.66 2.43 -26.31
CA ASN A 142 6.38 1.01 -26.32
C ASN A 142 7.70 0.20 -26.53
N GLY A 143 7.89 -0.85 -25.74
CA GLY A 143 9.10 -1.68 -25.74
C GLY A 143 10.36 -1.07 -25.10
N ALA A 144 10.33 0.19 -24.62
CA ALA A 144 11.43 0.76 -23.86
C ALA A 144 11.59 0.06 -22.49
N VAL A 145 12.79 0.11 -21.93
CA VAL A 145 13.00 -0.28 -20.53
C VAL A 145 12.11 0.61 -19.65
N PRO A 146 11.22 0.04 -18.82
CA PRO A 146 10.39 0.84 -17.94
C PRO A 146 11.21 1.68 -16.97
N TYR A 147 10.79 2.93 -16.79
CA TYR A 147 11.29 3.79 -15.73
C TYR A 147 10.97 3.19 -14.37
N VAL A 148 9.76 2.63 -14.24
CA VAL A 148 9.30 1.87 -13.09
C VAL A 148 8.35 0.77 -13.55
N ALA A 149 8.46 -0.43 -12.98
CA ALA A 149 7.56 -1.54 -13.23
C ALA A 149 7.42 -2.44 -12.01
N TRP A 150 6.26 -3.07 -11.83
CA TRP A 150 6.00 -4.11 -10.83
C TRP A 150 4.72 -4.88 -11.14
N ASP A 151 4.57 -6.06 -10.52
CA ASP A 151 3.27 -6.72 -10.38
C ASP A 151 2.78 -6.52 -8.94
N GLY A 152 1.57 -5.97 -8.79
CA GLY A 152 0.98 -5.60 -7.51
C GLY A 152 -0.11 -6.58 -7.08
N GLN A 153 -0.16 -6.87 -5.79
CA GLN A 153 -1.25 -7.62 -5.15
C GLN A 153 -1.73 -6.80 -3.95
N TYR A 154 -2.98 -6.36 -3.98
CA TYR A 154 -3.56 -5.49 -2.96
C TYR A 154 -4.92 -6.02 -2.54
N TRP A 155 -5.14 -6.17 -1.24
CA TRP A 155 -6.42 -6.67 -0.76
C TRP A 155 -6.81 -6.05 0.57
N TRP A 156 -8.11 -6.07 0.85
CA TRP A 156 -8.64 -5.87 2.18
C TRP A 156 -9.78 -6.83 2.47
N ASP A 157 -9.89 -7.20 3.74
CA ASP A 157 -11.04 -7.84 4.36
C ASP A 157 -11.43 -6.98 5.56
N LYS A 158 -12.42 -6.10 5.38
CA LYS A 158 -12.89 -5.20 6.44
C LYS A 158 -13.61 -5.96 7.54
N THR A 159 -14.27 -7.08 7.23
CA THR A 159 -14.88 -7.98 8.21
C THR A 159 -13.82 -8.72 9.01
N GLY A 160 -12.78 -9.22 8.34
CA GLY A 160 -11.60 -9.84 8.96
C GLY A 160 -10.60 -8.85 9.56
N ARG A 161 -10.84 -7.54 9.40
CA ARG A 161 -10.00 -6.42 9.86
C ARG A 161 -8.53 -6.51 9.41
N ARG A 162 -8.28 -6.87 8.16
CA ARG A 162 -6.92 -6.98 7.62
C ARG A 162 -6.84 -6.41 6.20
N ALA A 163 -5.67 -5.91 5.84
CA ALA A 163 -5.33 -5.54 4.48
C ALA A 163 -3.90 -5.96 4.16
N GLY A 164 -3.61 -6.28 2.90
CA GLY A 164 -2.28 -6.65 2.47
C GLY A 164 -1.90 -5.98 1.17
N ALA A 165 -0.59 -5.76 1.02
CA ALA A 165 0.02 -5.24 -0.19
C ALA A 165 1.31 -5.99 -0.45
N ARG A 166 1.53 -6.42 -1.70
CA ARG A 166 2.78 -7.03 -2.17
C ARG A 166 3.12 -6.49 -3.54
N LEU A 167 4.40 -6.21 -3.72
CA LEU A 167 5.04 -5.92 -5.00
C LEU A 167 5.96 -7.09 -5.30
N THR A 168 5.90 -7.58 -6.54
CA THR A 168 6.86 -8.53 -7.11
C THR A 168 7.43 -7.94 -8.39
N HIS A 169 8.65 -8.34 -8.75
CA HIS A 169 9.35 -7.80 -9.92
C HIS A 169 9.46 -6.26 -9.92
N PHE A 170 9.45 -5.62 -8.74
CA PHE A 170 9.59 -4.17 -8.63
C PHE A 170 10.96 -3.76 -9.14
N SER A 171 10.98 -2.86 -10.11
CA SER A 171 12.20 -2.37 -10.73
C SER A 171 12.10 -0.89 -11.08
N VAL A 172 13.26 -0.23 -11.05
CA VAL A 172 13.46 1.15 -11.49
C VAL A 172 14.57 1.17 -12.53
N ASN A 173 14.27 1.66 -13.74
CA ASN A 173 15.17 1.63 -14.89
C ASN A 173 15.77 0.23 -15.14
N GLY A 174 14.93 -0.81 -15.05
CA GLY A 174 15.33 -2.21 -15.26
C GLY A 174 16.18 -2.83 -14.14
N ARG A 175 16.42 -2.13 -13.04
CA ARG A 175 17.10 -2.69 -11.86
C ARG A 175 16.08 -3.00 -10.78
N THR A 176 16.13 -4.21 -10.23
CA THR A 176 15.25 -4.59 -9.12
C THR A 176 15.51 -3.71 -7.91
N ALA A 177 14.45 -3.44 -7.17
CA ALA A 177 14.50 -2.80 -5.88
C ALA A 177 13.47 -3.47 -4.98
N GLY A 178 13.85 -3.93 -3.81
CA GLY A 178 12.96 -4.64 -2.91
C GLY A 178 13.67 -5.14 -1.67
N ILE A 179 12.89 -5.62 -0.72
CA ILE A 179 13.40 -6.25 0.49
C ILE A 179 14.24 -7.47 0.14
N GLY A 180 13.87 -8.26 -0.87
CA GLY A 180 14.70 -9.40 -1.28
C GLY A 180 16.07 -8.99 -1.85
N ASP A 181 16.21 -7.83 -2.49
CA ASP A 181 17.53 -7.29 -2.87
C ASP A 181 18.36 -6.94 -1.63
N ALA A 182 17.73 -6.34 -0.61
CA ALA A 182 18.40 -6.03 0.66
C ALA A 182 18.81 -7.30 1.41
N VAL A 183 17.94 -8.32 1.45
CA VAL A 183 18.24 -9.64 2.03
C VAL A 183 19.45 -10.26 1.36
N ALA A 184 19.51 -10.25 0.02
CA ALA A 184 20.66 -10.77 -0.72
C ALA A 184 21.96 -10.02 -0.38
N ALA A 185 21.92 -8.68 -0.33
CA ALA A 185 23.09 -7.87 0.00
C ALA A 185 23.59 -8.06 1.44
N LEU A 186 22.66 -8.21 2.40
CA LEU A 186 22.97 -8.44 3.80
C LEU A 186 23.61 -9.80 4.03
N ARG A 187 23.09 -10.85 3.37
CA ARG A 187 23.71 -12.19 3.41
C ARG A 187 25.13 -12.19 2.83
N ALA A 188 25.34 -11.50 1.71
CA ALA A 188 26.67 -11.34 1.13
C ALA A 188 27.66 -10.60 2.06
N SER A 189 27.15 -9.86 3.05
CA SER A 189 27.92 -9.07 4.00
C SER A 189 27.98 -9.68 5.42
N ASN A 190 27.55 -10.94 5.59
CA ASN A 190 27.50 -11.68 6.86
C ASN A 190 26.59 -11.07 7.94
N PHE A 191 25.46 -10.45 7.54
CA PHE A 191 24.43 -9.94 8.45
C PHE A 191 23.20 -10.86 8.48
N ASP A 192 23.39 -12.16 8.73
CA ASP A 192 22.34 -13.18 8.58
C ASP A 192 21.11 -12.91 9.45
N ASN A 193 21.29 -12.52 10.71
CA ASN A 193 20.17 -12.23 11.62
C ASN A 193 19.24 -11.13 11.07
N LEU A 194 19.81 -10.09 10.46
CA LEU A 194 19.02 -9.00 9.88
C LEU A 194 18.38 -9.43 8.55
N ALA A 195 19.11 -10.21 7.74
CA ALA A 195 18.57 -10.77 6.52
C ALA A 195 17.37 -11.69 6.80
N ASP A 196 17.44 -12.52 7.84
CA ASP A 196 16.35 -13.42 8.21
C ASP A 196 15.12 -12.64 8.69
N ALA A 197 15.31 -11.62 9.52
CA ALA A 197 14.22 -10.74 9.96
C ALA A 197 13.53 -10.02 8.78
N LEU A 198 14.28 -9.64 7.75
CA LEU A 198 13.73 -9.00 6.56
C LEU A 198 13.12 -9.98 5.56
N SER A 199 13.60 -11.23 5.52
CA SER A 199 13.15 -12.24 4.56
C SER A 199 11.67 -12.60 4.66
N GLU A 200 11.04 -12.32 5.79
CA GLU A 200 9.60 -12.48 5.94
C GLU A 200 8.78 -11.50 5.08
N TYR A 201 9.39 -10.38 4.67
CA TYR A 201 8.74 -9.32 3.89
C TYR A 201 9.17 -9.32 2.41
N GLY A 202 10.07 -10.21 2.00
CA GLY A 202 10.51 -10.38 0.62
C GLY A 202 11.72 -11.28 0.53
N GLN A 203 11.64 -12.31 -0.31
CA GLN A 203 12.71 -13.31 -0.46
C GLN A 203 13.41 -13.21 -1.81
N GLU A 204 12.73 -12.64 -2.80
CA GLU A 204 13.24 -12.50 -4.16
C GLU A 204 13.57 -11.03 -4.51
N ALA A 205 14.50 -10.83 -5.43
CA ALA A 205 14.84 -9.50 -5.95
C ALA A 205 13.59 -8.81 -6.50
N GLY A 206 13.38 -7.53 -6.15
CA GLY A 206 12.20 -6.77 -6.53
C GLY A 206 10.94 -7.13 -5.73
N GLU A 207 11.06 -7.92 -4.65
CA GLU A 207 9.92 -8.29 -3.81
C GLU A 207 9.83 -7.43 -2.54
N THR A 208 8.61 -7.02 -2.19
CA THR A 208 8.28 -6.44 -0.88
C THR A 208 6.81 -6.70 -0.58
N GLY A 209 6.46 -7.15 0.62
CA GLY A 209 5.06 -7.37 0.97
C GLY A 209 4.79 -7.37 2.47
N LEU A 210 3.61 -6.88 2.84
CA LEU A 210 3.15 -6.80 4.22
C LEU A 210 1.64 -6.99 4.33
N THR A 211 1.18 -7.32 5.53
CA THR A 211 -0.22 -7.31 5.94
C THR A 211 -0.37 -6.45 7.20
N VAL A 212 -1.43 -5.67 7.28
CA VAL A 212 -1.74 -4.78 8.40
C VAL A 212 -3.11 -5.09 8.99
N ALA A 213 -3.31 -4.68 10.24
CA ALA A 213 -4.62 -4.65 10.86
C ALA A 213 -5.41 -3.41 10.41
N LEU A 214 -6.73 -3.57 10.26
CA LEU A 214 -7.66 -2.48 9.99
C LEU A 214 -8.47 -2.11 11.24
N ALA A 215 -8.89 -0.85 11.30
CA ALA A 215 -9.92 -0.42 12.24
C ALA A 215 -11.25 -1.14 11.95
N PRO A 216 -12.12 -1.31 12.96
CA PRO A 216 -13.46 -1.85 12.73
C PRO A 216 -14.24 -1.01 11.71
N ASP A 217 -14.89 -1.67 10.76
CA ASP A 217 -15.84 -1.05 9.84
C ASP A 217 -17.25 -1.53 10.19
N LEU A 218 -18.08 -0.62 10.69
CA LEU A 218 -19.44 -0.96 11.12
C LEU A 218 -20.34 -1.40 9.97
N GLY A 219 -20.15 -0.83 8.77
CA GLY A 219 -20.94 -1.22 7.60
C GLY A 219 -20.66 -2.67 7.21
N CYS A 220 -19.38 -3.05 7.18
CA CYS A 220 -18.97 -4.41 6.85
C CYS A 220 -19.15 -5.42 7.98
N ALA A 221 -19.24 -4.97 9.23
CA ALA A 221 -19.57 -5.83 10.37
C ALA A 221 -21.04 -6.25 10.39
N LEU A 222 -21.95 -5.43 9.85
CA LEU A 222 -23.39 -5.69 9.83
C LEU A 222 -23.86 -6.49 8.61
N ILE A 223 -23.06 -6.55 7.55
CA ILE A 223 -23.34 -7.28 6.30
C ILE A 223 -22.73 -8.70 6.33
N GLY A 224 -21.78 -8.95 7.26
CA GLY A 224 -21.01 -10.19 7.37
C GLY A 224 -21.72 -11.35 8.06
#